data_AF-A0A3L7PDZ5-F1
#
_entry.id   AF-A0A3L7PDZ5-F1
#
_cell.length_a   1.000
_cell.length_b   1.000
_cell.length_c   1.000
_cell.angle_alpha   90.00
_cell.angle_beta   90.00
_cell.angle_gamma   90.00
#
_symmetry.space_group_name_H-M   'P 1'
#
loop_
_entity.id
_entity.type
_entity.pdbx_description
1 polymer ?
#
loop_
_entity_poly.entity_id
_entity_poly.type
_entity_poly.pdbx_seq_one_letter_code
_entity_poly.pdbx_strand_id
1 'polypeptide(L)'
;MMTESNPADPHAPDLSSFHELTASRRAWIQEYLIPWCRTANVPSLLKAEMEWGDIAGRVEPQFSLWLWAWSRFPVLYVEGLRGLDESFLVRVTLQDGSQHEGFPDGRASSRAILILADREDGKPVERGPFRLDQVLSVERITQ
;
A
#
# COMPACT_ATOMS: atom_id res chain seq x y z
N MET A 1 -1.51 -19.06 26.70
CA MET A 1 -1.76 -20.50 26.51
C MET A 1 -1.08 -20.89 25.21
N MET A 2 0.18 -21.31 25.31
CA MET A 2 1.01 -21.70 24.17
C MET A 2 0.72 -23.18 23.88
N THR A 3 0.33 -23.50 22.65
CA THR A 3 0.26 -24.90 22.20
C THR A 3 1.68 -25.34 21.86
N GLU A 4 2.36 -25.93 22.83
CA GLU A 4 3.52 -26.78 22.60
C GLU A 4 3.11 -27.93 21.68
N SER A 5 3.85 -28.13 20.60
CA SER A 5 3.67 -29.25 19.68
C SER A 5 3.91 -30.57 20.41
N ASN A 6 2.93 -31.47 20.35
CA ASN A 6 3.06 -32.85 20.83
C ASN A 6 4.07 -33.61 19.94
N PRO A 7 5.21 -34.08 20.45
CA PRO A 7 6.35 -34.51 19.61
C PRO A 7 6.32 -35.98 19.15
N ALA A 8 5.16 -36.64 19.03
CA ALA A 8 5.12 -38.10 18.86
C ALA A 8 4.03 -38.65 17.92
N ASP A 9 3.74 -37.98 16.80
CA ASP A 9 3.04 -38.63 15.68
C ASP A 9 4.07 -39.03 14.59
N PRO A 10 4.47 -40.31 14.47
CA PRO A 10 5.44 -40.77 13.48
C PRO A 10 4.94 -40.70 12.03
N HIS A 11 3.70 -40.28 11.81
CA HIS A 11 3.12 -40.03 10.49
C HIS A 11 2.95 -38.55 10.16
N ALA A 12 3.43 -37.65 11.02
CA ALA A 12 3.40 -36.22 10.72
C ALA A 12 4.23 -35.93 9.45
N PRO A 13 3.67 -35.19 8.46
CA PRO A 13 4.41 -34.85 7.26
C PRO A 13 5.60 -33.96 7.62
N ASP A 14 6.74 -34.18 6.98
CA ASP A 14 7.86 -33.25 7.07
C ASP A 14 7.44 -31.88 6.51
N LEU A 15 7.47 -30.86 7.37
CA LEU A 15 7.08 -29.49 7.03
C LEU A 15 8.25 -28.64 6.54
N SER A 16 9.48 -29.17 6.52
CA SER A 16 10.69 -28.43 6.12
C SER A 16 10.54 -27.79 4.74
N SER A 17 10.20 -28.58 3.72
CA SER A 17 9.99 -28.10 2.35
C SER A 17 8.84 -27.10 2.24
N PHE A 18 7.79 -27.26 3.06
CA PHE A 18 6.68 -26.30 3.11
C PHE A 18 7.12 -24.95 3.72
N HIS A 19 7.91 -25.00 4.79
CA HIS A 19 8.49 -23.80 5.40
C HIS A 19 9.45 -23.08 4.45
N GLU A 20 10.26 -23.82 3.71
CA GLU A 20 11.16 -23.30 2.68
C GLU A 20 10.39 -22.60 1.55
N LEU A 21 9.33 -23.21 1.03
CA LEU A 21 8.47 -22.59 0.01
C LEU A 21 7.82 -21.31 0.54
N THR A 22 7.35 -21.32 1.79
CA THR A 22 6.74 -20.14 2.41
C THR A 22 7.78 -19.03 2.62
N ALA A 23 8.99 -19.37 3.03
CA ALA A 23 10.10 -18.43 3.20
C ALA A 23 10.51 -17.82 1.85
N SER A 24 10.67 -18.65 0.82
CA SER A 24 10.96 -18.23 -0.55
C SER A 24 9.90 -17.26 -1.09
N ARG A 25 8.61 -17.56 -0.88
CA ARG A 25 7.51 -16.66 -1.26
C ARG A 25 7.58 -15.32 -0.54
N ARG A 26 7.84 -15.31 0.77
CA ARG A 26 7.99 -14.05 1.54
C ARG A 26 9.16 -13.22 1.03
N ALA A 27 10.30 -13.85 0.79
CA ALA A 27 11.48 -13.19 0.23
C ALA A 27 11.13 -12.57 -1.14
N TRP A 28 10.48 -13.33 -2.04
CA TRP A 28 10.08 -12.82 -3.34
C TRP A 28 9.14 -11.60 -3.26
N ILE A 29 8.17 -11.61 -2.33
CA ILE A 29 7.27 -10.46 -2.13
C ILE A 29 8.05 -9.21 -1.70
N GLN A 30 8.95 -9.36 -0.72
CA GLN A 30 9.70 -8.25 -0.14
C GLN A 30 10.76 -7.71 -1.09
N GLU A 31 11.49 -8.59 -1.77
CA GLU A 31 12.64 -8.25 -2.60
C GLU A 31 12.25 -7.83 -4.02
N TYR A 32 11.10 -8.30 -4.53
CA TYR A 32 10.70 -8.06 -5.92
C TYR A 32 9.32 -7.41 -6.05
N LEU A 33 8.27 -8.03 -5.50
CA LEU A 33 6.91 -7.59 -5.77
C LEU A 33 6.61 -6.19 -5.20
N ILE A 34 6.97 -5.94 -3.94
CA ILE A 34 6.78 -4.64 -3.30
C ILE A 34 7.60 -3.54 -4.02
N PRO A 35 8.91 -3.72 -4.27
CA PRO A 35 9.69 -2.77 -5.06
C PRO A 35 9.10 -2.50 -6.44
N TRP A 36 8.63 -3.54 -7.15
CA TRP A 36 7.99 -3.40 -8.45
C TRP A 36 6.72 -2.54 -8.38
N CYS A 37 5.87 -2.74 -7.38
CA CYS A 37 4.65 -1.93 -7.19
C CYS A 37 4.98 -0.44 -6.98
N ARG A 38 6.05 -0.13 -6.25
CA ARG A 38 6.50 1.25 -6.00
C ARG A 38 6.92 1.96 -7.28
N THR A 39 7.54 1.25 -8.21
CA THR A 39 8.11 1.85 -9.44
C THR A 39 7.23 1.70 -10.68
N ALA A 40 6.27 0.77 -10.68
CA ALA A 40 5.42 0.50 -11.82
C ALA A 40 4.53 1.71 -12.17
N ASN A 41 4.29 1.89 -13.48
CA ASN A 41 3.34 2.87 -13.99
C ASN A 41 1.89 2.39 -13.80
N VAL A 42 0.94 3.33 -13.86
CA VAL A 42 -0.49 3.05 -13.63
C VAL A 42 -1.05 1.97 -14.57
N PRO A 43 -0.76 1.95 -15.90
CA PRO A 43 -1.21 0.86 -16.76
C PRO A 43 -0.74 -0.53 -16.32
N SER A 44 0.52 -0.65 -15.88
CA SER A 44 1.07 -1.92 -15.40
C SER A 44 0.44 -2.36 -14.09
N LEU A 45 0.18 -1.41 -13.18
CA LEU A 45 -0.52 -1.68 -11.91
C LEU A 45 -1.96 -2.14 -12.16
N LEU A 46 -2.70 -1.48 -13.05
CA LEU A 46 -4.06 -1.90 -13.43
C LEU A 46 -4.07 -3.30 -14.04
N LYS A 47 -3.09 -3.63 -14.88
CA LYS A 47 -2.95 -5.00 -15.40
C LYS A 47 -2.69 -6.00 -14.27
N ALA A 48 -1.75 -5.70 -13.38
CA ALA A 48 -1.46 -6.56 -12.24
C ALA A 48 -2.67 -6.74 -11.30
N GLU A 49 -3.52 -5.71 -11.14
CA GLU A 49 -4.76 -5.81 -10.37
C GLU A 49 -5.70 -6.90 -10.93
N MET A 50 -5.81 -7.02 -12.25
CA MET A 50 -6.63 -8.04 -12.92
C MET A 50 -6.09 -9.45 -12.69
N GLU A 51 -4.77 -9.59 -12.61
CA GLU A 51 -4.04 -10.86 -12.48
C GLU A 51 -3.63 -11.13 -11.01
N TRP A 52 -4.08 -10.30 -10.06
CA TRP A 52 -3.51 -10.27 -8.71
C TRP A 52 -3.72 -11.56 -7.92
N GLY A 53 -4.84 -12.24 -8.18
CA GLY A 53 -5.15 -13.55 -7.60
C GLY A 53 -4.05 -14.58 -7.88
N ASP A 54 -3.46 -14.54 -9.08
CA ASP A 54 -2.40 -15.45 -9.50
C ASP A 54 -1.02 -14.98 -9.03
N ILE A 55 -0.80 -13.66 -8.95
CA ILE A 55 0.48 -13.05 -8.55
C ILE A 55 0.69 -13.16 -7.04
N ALA A 56 -0.31 -12.73 -6.25
CA ALA A 56 -0.20 -12.51 -4.82
C ALA A 56 -1.19 -13.34 -3.99
N GLY A 57 -2.01 -14.16 -4.64
CA GLY A 57 -3.06 -14.96 -3.99
C GLY A 57 -4.34 -14.16 -3.74
N ARG A 58 -5.22 -14.67 -2.87
CA ARG A 58 -6.54 -14.08 -2.57
C ARG A 58 -6.49 -12.83 -1.65
N VAL A 59 -5.45 -12.02 -1.77
CA VAL A 59 -5.33 -10.76 -1.04
C VAL A 59 -5.99 -9.66 -1.86
N GLU A 60 -6.75 -8.78 -1.22
CA GLU A 60 -7.36 -7.66 -1.91
C GLU A 60 -6.30 -6.69 -2.47
N PRO A 61 -6.32 -6.36 -3.78
CA PRO A 61 -5.32 -5.47 -4.38
C PRO A 61 -5.28 -4.08 -3.73
N GLN A 62 -6.41 -3.56 -3.26
CA GLN A 62 -6.50 -2.25 -2.61
C GLN A 62 -5.59 -2.16 -1.37
N PHE A 63 -5.48 -3.23 -0.58
CA PHE A 63 -4.68 -3.26 0.65
C PHE A 63 -3.30 -3.89 0.47
N SER A 64 -2.93 -4.25 -0.77
CA SER A 64 -1.62 -4.82 -1.11
C SER A 64 -1.01 -4.05 -2.27
N LEU A 65 -1.35 -4.40 -3.52
CA LEU A 65 -0.87 -3.75 -4.74
C LEU A 65 -0.88 -2.21 -4.66
N TRP A 66 -2.06 -1.62 -4.41
CA TRP A 66 -2.23 -0.16 -4.46
C TRP A 66 -1.59 0.52 -3.27
N LEU A 67 -1.67 -0.07 -2.09
CA LEU A 67 -0.99 0.45 -0.91
C LEU A 67 0.54 0.42 -1.08
N TRP A 68 1.10 -0.66 -1.63
CA TRP A 68 2.52 -0.74 -1.97
C TRP A 68 2.90 0.24 -3.09
N ALA A 69 2.02 0.48 -4.05
CA ALA A 69 2.25 1.50 -5.07
C ALA A 69 2.34 2.90 -4.45
N TRP A 70 1.42 3.26 -3.56
CA TRP A 70 1.44 4.53 -2.81
C TRP A 70 2.60 4.64 -1.82
N SER A 71 3.18 3.53 -1.35
CA SER A 71 4.39 3.53 -0.50
C SER A 71 5.64 4.11 -1.18
N ARG A 72 5.57 4.45 -2.48
CA ARG A 72 6.54 5.33 -3.15
C ARG A 72 6.66 6.70 -2.48
N PHE A 73 5.63 7.12 -1.74
CA PHE A 73 5.61 8.30 -0.89
C PHE A 73 5.53 7.85 0.57
N PRO A 74 6.66 7.72 1.28
CA PRO A 74 6.70 7.08 2.60
C PRO A 74 5.79 7.74 3.64
N VAL A 75 5.50 9.04 3.52
CA VAL A 75 4.60 9.75 4.45
C VAL A 75 3.16 9.24 4.39
N LEU A 76 2.72 8.64 3.29
CA LEU A 76 1.37 8.11 3.13
C LEU A 76 1.23 6.67 3.65
N TYR A 77 2.33 6.01 4.00
CA TYR A 77 2.34 4.59 4.29
C TYR A 77 3.03 4.28 5.63
N VAL A 78 2.35 3.53 6.47
CA VAL A 78 2.92 2.94 7.69
C VAL A 78 2.81 1.42 7.59
N GLU A 79 3.90 0.73 7.91
CA GLU A 79 3.92 -0.73 7.91
C GLU A 79 2.86 -1.29 8.87
N GLY A 80 2.06 -2.24 8.39
CA GLY A 80 0.97 -2.85 9.15
C GLY A 80 -0.37 -2.11 9.10
N LEU A 81 -0.43 -0.88 8.57
CA LEU A 81 -1.70 -0.17 8.37
C LEU A 81 -2.46 -0.76 7.17
N ARG A 82 -3.78 -0.94 7.30
CA ARG A 82 -4.68 -1.30 6.17
C ARG A 82 -5.27 -0.04 5.52
N GLY A 83 -4.42 0.82 4.99
CA GLY A 83 -4.84 2.08 4.36
C GLY A 83 -3.70 3.09 4.28
N LEU A 84 -4.03 4.31 3.83
CA LEU A 84 -3.12 5.44 3.89
C LEU A 84 -3.07 5.98 5.34
N ASP A 85 -1.95 6.60 5.72
CA ASP A 85 -1.86 7.29 7.02
C ASP A 85 -2.60 8.63 6.97
N GLU A 86 -3.73 8.69 7.65
CA GLU A 86 -4.62 9.86 7.71
C GLU A 86 -4.27 10.81 8.88
N SER A 87 -3.21 10.50 9.65
CA SER A 87 -2.95 11.14 10.95
C SER A 87 -2.31 12.53 10.86
N PHE A 88 -1.81 12.92 9.69
CA PHE A 88 -1.01 14.13 9.52
C PHE A 88 -1.37 14.90 8.27
N LEU A 89 -1.22 16.22 8.35
CA LEU A 89 -1.34 17.11 7.21
C LEU A 89 -0.17 16.87 6.25
N VAL A 90 -0.48 16.66 4.98
CA VAL A 90 0.52 16.49 3.92
C VAL A 90 0.40 17.57 2.87
N ARG A 91 1.52 17.88 2.21
CA ARG A 91 1.59 18.63 0.96
C ARG A 91 1.85 17.67 -0.19
N VAL A 92 0.96 17.66 -1.17
CA VAL A 92 1.12 16.95 -2.44
C VAL A 92 1.61 17.94 -3.50
N THR A 93 2.76 17.66 -4.11
CA THR A 93 3.26 18.41 -5.27
C THR A 93 3.02 17.60 -6.53
N LEU A 94 2.36 18.19 -7.52
CA LEU A 94 2.10 17.57 -8.82
C LEU A 94 3.20 17.90 -9.84
N GLN A 95 3.25 17.13 -10.93
CA GLN A 95 4.19 17.35 -12.04
C GLN A 95 4.04 18.71 -12.74
N ASP A 96 2.86 19.31 -12.70
CA ASP A 96 2.62 20.66 -13.22
C ASP A 96 3.12 21.78 -12.29
N GLY A 97 3.67 21.40 -11.13
CA GLY A 97 4.17 22.33 -10.10
C GLY A 97 3.11 22.80 -9.11
N SER A 98 1.83 22.44 -9.30
CA SER A 98 0.78 22.78 -8.34
C SER A 98 0.95 22.02 -7.03
N GLN A 99 0.54 22.68 -5.93
CA GLN A 99 0.66 22.16 -4.58
C GLN A 99 -0.69 22.18 -3.88
N HIS A 100 -0.98 21.10 -3.15
CA HIS A 100 -2.24 20.91 -2.45
C HIS A 100 -1.97 20.38 -1.06
N GLU A 101 -2.67 20.91 -0.06
CA GLU A 101 -2.51 20.51 1.33
C GLU A 101 -3.79 19.89 1.88
N GLY A 102 -3.66 18.89 2.74
CA GLY A 102 -4.77 18.24 3.40
C GLY A 102 -4.37 16.94 4.06
N PHE A 103 -5.28 16.31 4.78
CA PHE A 103 -5.10 15.01 5.40
C PHE A 103 -5.46 13.92 4.39
N PRO A 104 -4.65 12.87 4.18
CA PRO A 104 -5.04 11.77 3.31
C PRO A 104 -6.38 11.18 3.75
N ASP A 105 -7.31 11.03 2.81
CA ASP A 105 -8.59 10.35 3.06
C ASP A 105 -8.54 8.97 2.42
N GLY A 106 -8.23 7.94 3.20
CA GLY A 106 -8.12 6.56 2.74
C GLY A 106 -9.46 5.94 2.37
N ARG A 107 -10.59 6.54 2.81
CA ARG A 107 -11.95 6.07 2.48
C ARG A 107 -12.40 6.60 1.12
N ALA A 108 -12.06 7.85 0.82
CA ALA A 108 -12.35 8.47 -0.48
C ALA A 108 -11.29 8.11 -1.54
N SER A 109 -10.06 7.79 -1.13
CA SER A 109 -8.98 7.34 -2.01
C SER A 109 -9.19 5.91 -2.50
N SER A 110 -8.85 5.64 -3.76
CA SER A 110 -8.99 4.30 -4.34
C SER A 110 -7.99 4.09 -5.47
N ARG A 111 -7.40 2.90 -5.54
CA ARG A 111 -6.42 2.54 -6.58
C ARG A 111 -5.32 3.60 -6.74
N ALA A 112 -5.20 4.17 -7.94
CA ALA A 112 -4.25 5.21 -8.31
C ALA A 112 -4.75 6.64 -7.96
N ILE A 113 -5.81 6.80 -7.19
CA ILE A 113 -6.41 8.10 -6.85
C ILE A 113 -6.24 8.36 -5.36
N LEU A 114 -5.67 9.52 -5.05
CA LEU A 114 -5.57 10.10 -3.71
C LEU A 114 -6.55 11.28 -3.60
N ILE A 115 -7.33 11.28 -2.52
CA ILE A 115 -8.15 12.40 -2.06
C ILE A 115 -7.55 12.92 -0.75
N LEU A 116 -7.51 14.24 -0.59
CA LEU A 116 -7.17 14.88 0.67
C LEU A 116 -8.41 15.55 1.27
N ALA A 117 -8.64 15.36 2.56
CA ALA A 117 -9.62 16.10 3.34
C ALA A 117 -8.98 17.36 3.94
N ASP A 118 -9.66 18.49 3.84
CA ASP A 118 -9.23 19.77 4.38
C ASP A 118 -10.43 20.54 4.98
N ARG A 119 -10.17 21.71 5.56
CA ARG A 119 -11.18 22.63 6.07
C ARG A 119 -10.95 24.06 5.60
N GLU A 120 -11.93 24.62 4.90
CA GLU A 120 -11.96 26.05 4.53
C GLU A 120 -13.16 26.71 5.23
N ASP A 121 -12.92 27.83 5.93
CA ASP A 121 -13.94 28.53 6.73
C ASP A 121 -14.75 27.62 7.67
N GLY A 122 -14.08 26.59 8.22
CA GLY A 122 -14.68 25.61 9.12
C GLY A 122 -15.56 24.56 8.45
N LYS A 123 -15.68 24.56 7.11
CA LYS A 123 -16.41 23.56 6.33
C LYS A 123 -15.46 22.51 5.76
N PRO A 124 -15.84 21.22 5.74
CA PRO A 124 -15.04 20.20 5.10
C PRO A 124 -14.97 20.44 3.59
N VAL A 125 -13.76 20.36 3.05
CA VAL A 125 -13.47 20.47 1.62
C VAL A 125 -12.60 19.27 1.22
N GLU A 126 -12.89 18.68 0.06
CA GLU A 126 -12.03 17.66 -0.54
C GLU A 126 -11.11 18.30 -1.58
N ARG A 127 -9.84 17.89 -1.59
CA ARG A 127 -8.88 18.24 -2.64
C ARG A 127 -8.49 17.00 -3.43
N GLY A 128 -8.39 17.16 -4.75
CA GLY A 128 -8.16 16.08 -5.70
C GLY A 128 -9.35 15.91 -6.67
N PRO A 129 -9.42 14.79 -7.41
CA PRO A 129 -8.56 13.61 -7.30
C PRO A 129 -7.13 13.80 -7.82
N PHE A 130 -6.14 13.35 -7.06
CA PHE A 130 -4.74 13.32 -7.48
C PHE A 130 -4.37 11.93 -7.98
N ARG A 131 -3.91 11.83 -9.23
CA ARG A 131 -3.49 10.53 -9.78
C ARG A 131 -2.06 10.20 -9.37
N LEU A 132 -1.80 8.94 -9.08
CA LEU A 132 -0.49 8.41 -8.70
C LEU A 132 0.63 8.75 -9.71
N ASP A 133 0.28 8.81 -11.00
CA ASP A 133 1.19 9.16 -12.09
C ASP A 133 1.44 10.67 -12.25
N GLN A 134 0.66 11.52 -11.57
CA GLN A 134 0.81 12.97 -11.57
C GLN A 134 1.52 13.50 -10.32
N VAL A 135 1.54 12.72 -9.23
CA VAL A 135 2.19 13.12 -7.98
C VAL A 135 3.71 13.02 -8.13
N LEU A 136 4.39 14.12 -7.87
CA LEU A 136 5.84 14.22 -7.86
C LEU A 136 6.42 13.94 -6.47
N SER A 137 5.84 14.55 -5.44
CA SER A 137 6.24 14.34 -4.04
C SER A 137 5.06 14.48 -3.09
N VAL A 138 5.19 13.85 -1.93
CA VAL A 138 4.30 14.06 -0.79
C VAL A 138 5.16 14.24 0.46
N GLU A 139 4.91 15.31 1.20
CA GLU A 139 5.69 15.70 2.36
C GLU A 139 4.78 15.98 3.55
N ARG A 140 5.22 15.64 4.75
CA ARG A 140 4.51 16.02 5.98
C ARG A 140 4.72 17.50 6.26
N ILE A 141 3.65 18.20 6.59
CA ILE A 141 3.73 19.56 7.10
C ILE A 141 3.80 19.49 8.63
N THR A 142 4.96 19.78 9.19
CA THR A 142 5.08 20.12 10.62
C THR A 142 4.65 21.58 10.79
N GLN A 143 3.53 21.78 11.50
CA GLN A 143 3.15 23.08 12.04
C GLN A 143 4.05 23.45 13.21
#